data_AF-A0A8X6FV94-F1
#
_entry.id   AF-A0A8X6FV94-F1
#
_cell.length_a   1.000
_cell.length_b   1.000
_cell.length_c   1.000
_cell.angle_alpha   90.00
_cell.angle_beta   90.00
_cell.angle_gamma   90.00
#
_symmetry.space_group_name_H-M   'P 1'
#
loop_
_entity.id
_entity.type
_entity.pdbx_description
1 polymer ?
#
loop_
_entity_poly.entity_id
_entity_poly.type
_entity_poly.pdbx_seq_one_letter_code
_entity_poly.pdbx_strand_id
1 'polypeptide(L)'
;MSLRFYTSIIEDEKKIFNVKEKTLKTAVEEVTAAYNAESLKDGSTFLDYNKPQNRCAYLYKYAAIHTGVVNKYFKEILNVQSVKITLDYRKELKICCLGGGPGTDIVGICLALSEYPSFHQKVAQVTVLDICGGWRNSFKHVISRLKHGKIEGVPATFIDSKNFKADLIEVNLLKTLPKNVVKIISNADIVCMVKFVSAIMGKKESLPGLKKIGENIKLGATVLFIDNISNKVYGPLQNISQQCGLSSVLGPQRGIYKRSRAKAEKDVYGCSPSHSTQVSVIGWIKTVSLAASPVTIDKVPTSSSVDDNDDNWDTESDSDDFRDKCSSAVLKKISESKNKPKLSICKSTCDKFTQTESKYLSNSSKKKRKETCEIKDLQALMDAVNDLVNIVEHFKLRKNVDCSSKHYCHSH
;
A
#
# COMPACT_ATOMS: atom_id res chain seq x y z
N MET A 1 -1.06 -12.19 -12.06
CA MET A 1 -2.45 -11.76 -11.84
C MET A 1 -2.96 -11.10 -13.10
N SER A 2 -4.14 -11.51 -13.56
CA SER A 2 -4.73 -11.00 -14.80
C SER A 2 -5.32 -9.60 -14.63
N LEU A 3 -4.99 -8.70 -15.58
CA LEU A 3 -5.63 -7.40 -15.73
C LEU A 3 -7.16 -7.50 -15.77
N ARG A 4 -7.69 -8.64 -16.26
CA ARG A 4 -9.14 -8.92 -16.34
C ARG A 4 -9.85 -8.79 -14.99
N PHE A 5 -9.19 -9.18 -13.89
CA PHE A 5 -9.75 -9.07 -12.55
C PHE A 5 -10.13 -7.62 -12.24
N TYR A 6 -9.17 -6.71 -12.35
CA TYR A 6 -9.41 -5.29 -12.07
C TYR A 6 -10.24 -4.60 -13.14
N THR A 7 -10.14 -4.99 -14.41
CA THR A 7 -11.05 -4.51 -15.46
C THR A 7 -12.51 -4.78 -15.11
N SER A 8 -12.83 -5.98 -14.61
CA SER A 8 -14.21 -6.29 -14.21
C SER A 8 -14.71 -5.40 -13.06
N ILE A 9 -13.84 -5.04 -12.10
CA ILE A 9 -14.19 -4.12 -11.00
C ILE A 9 -14.41 -2.71 -11.54
N ILE A 10 -13.57 -2.27 -12.47
CA ILE A 10 -13.71 -0.96 -13.12
C ILE A 10 -15.04 -0.85 -13.86
N GLU A 11 -15.46 -1.89 -14.59
CA GLU A 11 -16.76 -1.88 -15.28
C GLU A 11 -17.94 -1.84 -14.30
N ASP A 12 -17.88 -2.55 -13.17
CA ASP A 12 -18.89 -2.45 -12.12
C ASP A 12 -18.99 -1.01 -11.57
N GLU A 13 -17.84 -0.39 -11.22
CA GLU A 13 -17.83 0.98 -10.70
C GLU A 13 -18.27 2.01 -11.75
N LYS A 14 -17.88 1.84 -13.01
CA LYS A 14 -18.34 2.70 -14.10
C LYS A 14 -19.85 2.67 -14.22
N LYS A 15 -20.45 1.48 -14.13
CA LYS A 15 -21.90 1.29 -14.20
C LYS A 15 -22.60 1.90 -12.98
N ILE A 16 -22.12 1.62 -11.77
CA ILE A 16 -22.73 2.07 -10.51
C ILE A 16 -22.66 3.60 -10.37
N PHE A 17 -21.51 4.20 -10.69
CA PHE A 17 -21.25 5.62 -10.49
C PHE A 17 -21.34 6.47 -11.76
N ASN A 18 -21.80 5.89 -12.88
CA ASN A 18 -21.91 6.54 -14.18
C ASN A 18 -20.61 7.23 -14.64
N VAL A 19 -19.47 6.56 -14.48
CA VAL A 19 -18.16 7.10 -14.88
C VAL A 19 -18.03 7.01 -16.41
N LYS A 20 -17.92 8.16 -17.06
CA LYS A 20 -17.72 8.24 -18.51
C LYS A 20 -16.28 7.96 -18.88
N GLU A 21 -16.07 7.36 -20.04
CA GLU A 21 -14.73 7.04 -20.56
C GLU A 21 -13.85 8.30 -20.73
N LYS A 22 -14.44 9.41 -21.22
CA LYS A 22 -13.74 10.70 -21.33
C LYS A 22 -13.20 11.19 -19.98
N THR A 23 -14.00 11.10 -18.91
CA THR A 23 -13.55 11.51 -17.56
C THR A 23 -12.53 10.56 -16.98
N LEU A 24 -12.60 9.27 -17.32
CA LEU A 24 -11.63 8.27 -16.90
C LEU A 24 -10.26 8.49 -17.55
N LYS A 25 -10.22 8.88 -18.83
CA LYS A 25 -8.97 9.26 -19.51
C LYS A 25 -8.26 10.41 -18.79
N THR A 26 -8.98 11.49 -18.48
CA THR A 26 -8.41 12.61 -17.71
C THR A 26 -7.95 12.16 -16.32
N ALA A 27 -8.75 11.36 -15.61
CA ALA A 27 -8.37 10.85 -14.29
C ALA A 27 -7.11 9.95 -14.34
N VAL A 28 -6.90 9.20 -15.42
CA VAL A 28 -5.69 8.39 -15.63
C VAL A 28 -4.44 9.27 -15.78
N GLU A 29 -4.54 10.40 -16.47
CA GLU A 29 -3.46 11.39 -16.58
C GLU A 29 -3.15 12.01 -15.20
N GLU A 30 -4.18 12.43 -14.46
CA GLU A 30 -4.05 12.97 -13.10
C GLU A 30 -3.43 11.96 -12.13
N VAL A 31 -3.91 10.71 -12.16
CA VAL A 31 -3.36 9.60 -11.38
C VAL A 31 -1.91 9.32 -11.74
N THR A 32 -1.57 9.32 -13.03
CA THR A 32 -0.18 9.12 -13.46
C THR A 32 0.72 10.25 -12.98
N ALA A 33 0.24 11.49 -13.03
CA ALA A 33 0.98 12.65 -12.55
C ALA A 33 1.19 12.56 -11.02
N ALA A 34 0.18 12.20 -10.23
CA ALA A 34 0.32 12.15 -8.77
C ALA A 34 1.26 11.06 -8.25
N TYR A 35 1.51 10.00 -9.03
CA TYR A 35 2.43 8.92 -8.67
C TYR A 35 3.80 9.05 -9.33
N ASN A 36 4.08 10.19 -9.97
CA ASN A 36 5.42 10.46 -10.47
C ASN A 36 6.39 10.70 -9.30
N ALA A 37 7.67 10.40 -9.51
CA ALA A 37 8.68 10.48 -8.46
C ALA A 37 8.85 11.90 -7.89
N GLU A 38 8.68 12.95 -8.72
CA GLU A 38 8.82 14.34 -8.30
C GLU A 38 7.71 14.74 -7.34
N SER A 39 6.47 14.40 -7.67
CA SER A 39 5.30 14.78 -6.89
C SER A 39 5.25 14.04 -5.54
N LEU A 40 5.84 12.84 -5.45
CA LEU A 40 5.98 12.10 -4.20
C LEU A 40 7.07 12.65 -3.27
N LYS A 41 8.04 13.45 -3.75
CA LYS A 41 9.16 13.94 -2.93
C LYS A 41 8.70 14.75 -1.71
N ASP A 42 7.64 15.52 -1.89
CA ASP A 42 7.17 16.47 -0.87
C ASP A 42 5.96 15.94 -0.08
N GLY A 43 5.48 14.72 -0.39
CA GLY A 43 4.25 14.17 0.20
C GLY A 43 3.01 15.05 -0.05
N SER A 44 3.06 15.88 -1.09
CA SER A 44 2.06 16.90 -1.43
C SER A 44 1.02 16.39 -2.43
N THR A 45 1.18 15.19 -2.96
CA THR A 45 0.23 14.60 -3.90
C THR A 45 -1.03 14.18 -3.19
N PHE A 46 -2.09 14.95 -3.42
CA PHE A 46 -3.42 14.61 -2.98
C PHE A 46 -4.32 14.36 -4.19
N LEU A 47 -4.77 13.11 -4.33
CA LEU A 47 -5.86 12.76 -5.21
C LEU A 47 -7.09 12.41 -4.38
N ASP A 48 -8.22 12.97 -4.77
CA ASP A 48 -9.49 12.67 -4.14
C ASP A 48 -10.04 11.35 -4.68
N TYR A 49 -9.85 10.26 -3.93
CA TYR A 49 -10.43 8.95 -4.29
C TYR A 49 -11.88 8.78 -3.84
N ASN A 50 -12.53 9.81 -3.29
CA ASN A 50 -13.98 9.84 -3.23
C ASN A 50 -14.59 9.96 -4.64
N LYS A 51 -13.82 10.51 -5.60
CA LYS A 51 -14.18 10.52 -7.01
C LYS A 51 -14.02 9.13 -7.66
N PRO A 52 -15.09 8.53 -8.18
CA PRO A 52 -15.06 7.18 -8.76
C PRO A 52 -14.10 7.08 -9.96
N GLN A 53 -13.98 8.13 -10.78
CA GLN A 53 -13.04 8.15 -11.90
C GLN A 53 -11.57 8.00 -11.46
N ASN A 54 -11.19 8.55 -10.30
CA ASN A 54 -9.83 8.44 -9.78
C ASN A 54 -9.54 7.02 -9.28
N ARG A 55 -10.52 6.37 -8.65
CA ARG A 55 -10.41 4.96 -8.25
C ARG A 55 -10.31 4.04 -9.46
N CYS A 56 -11.19 4.20 -10.45
CA CYS A 56 -11.12 3.44 -11.70
C CYS A 56 -9.77 3.63 -12.41
N ALA A 57 -9.27 4.87 -12.46
CA ALA A 57 -7.98 5.20 -13.05
C ALA A 57 -6.82 4.50 -12.32
N TYR A 58 -6.82 4.52 -10.99
CA TYR A 58 -5.82 3.80 -10.19
C TYR A 58 -5.89 2.29 -10.39
N LEU A 59 -7.10 1.70 -10.35
CA LEU A 59 -7.30 0.27 -10.57
C LEU A 59 -6.75 -0.17 -11.93
N TYR A 60 -6.99 0.64 -12.97
CA TYR A 60 -6.48 0.39 -14.31
C TYR A 60 -4.95 0.50 -14.37
N LYS A 61 -4.40 1.56 -13.77
CA LYS A 61 -2.99 1.90 -13.92
C LYS A 61 -2.08 1.04 -13.04
N TYR A 62 -2.44 0.85 -11.77
CA TYR A 62 -1.50 0.39 -10.75
C TYR A 62 -1.90 -0.90 -10.03
N ALA A 63 -3.19 -1.24 -9.92
CA ALA A 63 -3.61 -2.32 -9.05
C ALA A 63 -2.99 -3.68 -9.40
N ALA A 64 -2.95 -4.03 -10.69
CA ALA A 64 -2.38 -5.32 -11.12
C ALA A 64 -0.87 -5.42 -10.91
N ILE A 65 -0.11 -4.34 -11.09
CA ILE A 65 1.34 -4.35 -10.84
C ILE A 65 1.60 -4.42 -9.33
N HIS A 66 0.85 -3.67 -8.51
CA HIS A 66 1.01 -3.68 -7.05
C HIS A 66 0.68 -5.05 -6.45
N THR A 67 -0.43 -5.67 -6.85
CA THR A 67 -0.72 -7.05 -6.42
C THR A 67 0.36 -8.03 -6.85
N GLY A 68 0.88 -7.91 -8.07
CA GLY A 68 1.97 -8.77 -8.55
C GLY A 68 3.24 -8.66 -7.69
N VAL A 69 3.62 -7.43 -7.33
CA VAL A 69 4.77 -7.16 -6.45
C VAL A 69 4.55 -7.77 -5.08
N VAL A 70 3.38 -7.52 -4.46
CA VAL A 70 3.04 -8.06 -3.14
C VAL A 70 3.07 -9.57 -3.15
N ASN A 71 2.42 -10.21 -4.13
CA ASN A 71 2.42 -11.66 -4.27
C ASN A 71 3.86 -12.23 -4.35
N LYS A 72 4.71 -11.67 -5.23
CA LYS A 72 6.09 -12.13 -5.39
C LYS A 72 6.85 -12.07 -4.06
N TYR A 73 6.89 -10.90 -3.43
CA TYR A 73 7.76 -10.71 -2.27
C TYR A 73 7.19 -11.33 -1.00
N PHE A 74 5.86 -11.45 -0.88
CA PHE A 74 5.29 -12.19 0.25
C PHE A 74 5.60 -13.69 0.16
N LYS A 75 5.63 -14.30 -1.04
CA LYS A 75 6.13 -15.66 -1.19
C LYS A 75 7.59 -15.82 -0.77
N GLU A 76 8.44 -14.86 -1.14
CA GLU A 76 9.85 -14.88 -0.70
C GLU A 76 9.95 -14.84 0.84
N ILE A 77 9.12 -14.04 1.51
CA ILE A 77 9.00 -14.03 2.98
C ILE A 77 8.51 -15.38 3.52
N LEU A 78 7.49 -16.00 2.90
CA LEU A 78 6.95 -17.29 3.30
C LEU A 78 7.94 -18.46 3.11
N ASN A 79 8.96 -18.29 2.28
CA ASN A 79 10.05 -19.26 2.15
C ASN A 79 11.06 -19.19 3.30
N VAL A 80 11.00 -18.16 4.15
CA VAL A 80 11.79 -18.08 5.38
C VAL A 80 11.13 -18.96 6.45
N GLN A 81 11.82 -20.02 6.86
CA GLN A 81 11.26 -21.06 7.73
C GLN A 81 10.69 -20.52 9.04
N SER A 82 11.36 -19.56 9.69
CA SER A 82 10.88 -18.96 10.94
C SER A 82 9.56 -18.20 10.76
N VAL A 83 9.38 -17.51 9.62
CA VAL A 83 8.14 -16.81 9.29
C VAL A 83 7.02 -17.81 9.01
N LYS A 84 7.30 -18.80 8.16
CA LYS A 84 6.33 -19.84 7.81
C LYS A 84 5.80 -20.56 9.04
N ILE A 85 6.71 -21.05 9.90
CA ILE A 85 6.36 -21.70 11.17
C ILE A 85 5.49 -20.77 12.03
N THR A 86 5.89 -19.51 12.18
CA THR A 86 5.17 -18.55 13.03
C THR A 86 3.73 -18.33 12.55
N LEU A 87 3.51 -18.24 11.23
CA LEU A 87 2.18 -18.10 10.65
C LEU A 87 1.40 -19.42 10.66
N ASP A 88 2.06 -20.56 10.42
CA ASP A 88 1.43 -21.88 10.42
C ASP A 88 0.84 -22.25 11.79
N TYR A 89 1.49 -21.83 12.89
CA TYR A 89 0.96 -22.03 14.25
C TYR A 89 -0.28 -21.19 14.57
N ARG A 90 -0.63 -20.21 13.75
CA ARG A 90 -1.86 -19.43 13.95
C ARG A 90 -3.07 -20.24 13.47
N LYS A 91 -4.10 -20.30 14.31
CA LYS A 91 -5.41 -20.88 13.94
C LYS A 91 -6.12 -19.99 12.92
N GLU A 92 -6.05 -18.68 13.15
CA GLU A 92 -6.63 -17.64 12.30
C GLU A 92 -5.57 -16.59 12.01
N LEU A 93 -5.56 -16.12 10.76
CA LEU A 93 -4.70 -15.04 10.29
C LEU A 93 -5.51 -13.77 10.12
N LYS A 94 -5.00 -12.69 10.72
CA LYS A 94 -5.51 -11.33 10.59
C LYS A 94 -4.52 -10.47 9.81
N ILE A 95 -4.98 -9.87 8.72
CA ILE A 95 -4.16 -9.05 7.82
C ILE A 95 -4.55 -7.58 7.99
N CYS A 96 -3.58 -6.70 8.22
CA CYS A 96 -3.78 -5.25 8.30
C CYS A 96 -2.92 -4.54 7.24
N CYS A 97 -3.56 -3.81 6.32
CA CYS A 97 -2.89 -3.02 5.29
C CYS A 97 -2.94 -1.53 5.64
N LEU A 98 -1.77 -0.90 5.72
CA LEU A 98 -1.61 0.52 6.03
C LEU A 98 -1.43 1.29 4.72
N GLY A 99 -2.39 2.15 4.37
CA GLY A 99 -2.46 2.79 3.05
C GLY A 99 -2.78 1.81 1.92
N GLY A 100 -3.58 0.77 2.20
CA GLY A 100 -3.85 -0.32 1.26
C GLY A 100 -4.79 0.02 0.09
N GLY A 101 -5.34 1.24 0.05
CA GLY A 101 -6.24 1.71 -1.00
C GLY A 101 -7.42 0.75 -1.25
N PRO A 102 -7.61 0.25 -2.48
CA PRO A 102 -8.70 -0.67 -2.81
C PRO A 102 -8.51 -2.10 -2.30
N GLY A 103 -7.42 -2.41 -1.58
CA GLY A 103 -7.11 -3.76 -1.08
C GLY A 103 -6.24 -4.60 -2.02
N THR A 104 -5.41 -3.97 -2.87
CA THR A 104 -4.49 -4.69 -3.78
C THR A 104 -3.52 -5.61 -3.06
N ASP A 105 -3.13 -5.20 -1.86
CA ASP A 105 -2.16 -5.89 -1.01
C ASP A 105 -2.76 -7.19 -0.46
N ILE A 106 -4.02 -7.13 -0.03
CA ILE A 106 -4.78 -8.30 0.42
C ILE A 106 -4.83 -9.33 -0.69
N VAL A 107 -5.14 -8.93 -1.93
CA VAL A 107 -5.17 -9.89 -3.03
C VAL A 107 -3.79 -10.50 -3.30
N GLY A 108 -2.72 -9.72 -3.20
CA GLY A 108 -1.36 -10.23 -3.35
C GLY A 108 -0.97 -11.22 -2.25
N ILE A 109 -1.31 -10.92 -1.01
CA ILE A 109 -1.07 -11.79 0.14
C ILE A 109 -1.90 -13.08 0.02
N CYS A 110 -3.18 -12.99 -0.33
CA CYS A 110 -4.03 -14.17 -0.52
C CYS A 110 -3.52 -15.07 -1.65
N LEU A 111 -3.05 -14.50 -2.77
CA LEU A 111 -2.41 -15.27 -3.85
C LEU A 111 -1.15 -16.01 -3.38
N ALA A 112 -0.33 -15.37 -2.54
CA ALA A 112 0.88 -15.99 -2.00
C ALA A 112 0.54 -17.10 -1.01
N LEU A 113 -0.40 -16.86 -0.09
CA LEU A 113 -0.83 -17.84 0.92
C LEU A 113 -1.56 -19.02 0.28
N SER A 114 -2.32 -18.82 -0.79
CA SER A 114 -3.12 -19.89 -1.40
C SER A 114 -2.31 -21.01 -2.03
N GLU A 115 -1.02 -20.79 -2.28
CA GLU A 115 -0.08 -21.83 -2.76
C GLU A 115 0.32 -22.83 -1.68
N TYR A 116 0.03 -22.54 -0.41
CA TYR A 116 0.33 -23.43 0.70
C TYR A 116 -0.99 -23.94 1.33
N PRO A 117 -1.29 -25.25 1.22
CA PRO A 117 -2.50 -25.83 1.78
C PRO A 117 -2.70 -25.56 3.29
N SER A 118 -1.61 -25.40 4.04
CA SER A 118 -1.65 -25.11 5.48
C SER A 118 -2.27 -23.75 5.83
N PHE A 119 -2.42 -22.84 4.87
CA PHE A 119 -3.07 -21.53 5.05
C PHE A 119 -4.51 -21.47 4.54
N HIS A 120 -5.02 -22.53 3.90
CA HIS A 120 -6.39 -22.55 3.42
C HIS A 120 -7.35 -22.43 4.61
N GLN A 121 -8.37 -21.59 4.47
CA GLN A 121 -9.37 -21.26 5.48
C GLN A 121 -8.83 -20.58 6.75
N LYS A 122 -7.53 -20.25 6.82
CA LYS A 122 -6.95 -19.55 7.98
C LYS A 122 -7.18 -18.05 7.95
N VAL A 123 -7.31 -17.43 6.77
CA VAL A 123 -7.50 -15.97 6.67
C VAL A 123 -8.91 -15.61 7.16
N ALA A 124 -9.00 -15.16 8.42
CA ALA A 124 -10.25 -14.87 9.10
C ALA A 124 -10.63 -13.38 9.03
N GLN A 125 -9.64 -12.48 8.94
CA GLN A 125 -9.90 -11.05 8.89
C GLN A 125 -8.90 -10.32 8.01
N VAL A 126 -9.40 -9.38 7.21
CA VAL A 126 -8.59 -8.37 6.51
C VAL A 126 -9.08 -6.97 6.87
N THR A 127 -8.16 -6.05 7.12
CA THR A 127 -8.50 -4.65 7.39
C THR A 127 -7.58 -3.71 6.64
N VAL A 128 -8.18 -2.73 5.94
CA VAL A 128 -7.45 -1.63 5.32
C VAL A 128 -7.62 -0.38 6.18
N LEU A 129 -6.50 0.22 6.59
CA LEU A 129 -6.44 1.51 7.25
C LEU A 129 -5.93 2.54 6.26
N ASP A 130 -6.78 3.43 5.79
CA ASP A 130 -6.44 4.41 4.73
C ASP A 130 -7.02 5.78 5.06
N ILE A 131 -6.38 6.84 4.60
CA ILE A 131 -6.90 8.20 4.82
C ILE A 131 -8.09 8.52 3.91
N CYS A 132 -8.28 7.76 2.81
CA CYS A 132 -9.36 8.02 1.88
C CYS A 132 -10.48 6.98 1.98
N GLY A 133 -11.59 7.35 2.64
CA GLY A 133 -12.78 6.49 2.78
C GLY A 133 -13.43 6.09 1.45
N GLY A 134 -13.24 6.89 0.39
CA GLY A 134 -13.77 6.61 -0.96
C GLY A 134 -13.36 5.24 -1.52
N TRP A 135 -12.24 4.67 -1.07
CA TRP A 135 -11.79 3.32 -1.43
C TRP A 135 -12.76 2.22 -1.03
N ARG A 136 -13.66 2.46 -0.05
CA ARG A 136 -14.66 1.49 0.42
C ARG A 136 -15.45 0.85 -0.72
N ASN A 137 -15.75 1.61 -1.78
CA ASN A 137 -16.49 1.11 -2.94
C ASN A 137 -15.68 0.05 -3.72
N SER A 138 -14.45 0.38 -4.13
CA SER A 138 -13.55 -0.55 -4.81
C SER A 138 -13.21 -1.76 -3.94
N PHE A 139 -12.99 -1.52 -2.65
CA PHE A 139 -12.68 -2.55 -1.66
C PHE A 139 -13.82 -3.58 -1.54
N LYS A 140 -15.10 -3.13 -1.46
CA LYS A 140 -16.26 -4.03 -1.47
C LYS A 140 -16.25 -4.97 -2.69
N HIS A 141 -15.92 -4.46 -3.87
CA HIS A 141 -15.83 -5.28 -5.09
C HIS A 141 -14.67 -6.30 -5.05
N VAL A 142 -13.51 -5.92 -4.52
CA VAL A 142 -12.36 -6.82 -4.33
C VAL A 142 -12.72 -7.95 -3.37
N ILE A 143 -13.27 -7.60 -2.20
CA ILE A 143 -13.63 -8.55 -1.15
C ILE A 143 -14.75 -9.49 -1.61
N SER A 144 -15.76 -8.97 -2.30
CA SER A 144 -16.81 -9.82 -2.86
C SER A 144 -16.23 -10.86 -3.81
N ARG A 145 -15.33 -10.47 -4.73
CA ARG A 145 -14.69 -11.43 -5.65
C ARG A 145 -13.80 -12.44 -4.92
N LEU A 146 -13.10 -12.02 -3.86
CA LEU A 146 -12.32 -12.93 -3.02
C LEU A 146 -13.21 -13.97 -2.32
N LYS A 147 -14.30 -13.54 -1.67
CA LYS A 147 -15.28 -14.40 -0.97
C LYS A 147 -15.93 -15.43 -1.89
N HIS A 148 -16.17 -15.05 -3.15
CA HIS A 148 -16.83 -15.92 -4.13
C HIS A 148 -15.84 -16.71 -5.02
N GLY A 149 -14.55 -16.76 -4.68
CA GLY A 149 -13.58 -17.54 -5.45
C GLY A 149 -13.34 -17.04 -6.88
N LYS A 150 -13.57 -15.75 -7.15
CA LYS A 150 -13.46 -15.13 -8.49
C LYS A 150 -12.07 -14.56 -8.78
N ILE A 151 -11.06 -14.89 -7.96
CA ILE A 151 -9.68 -14.44 -8.14
C ILE A 151 -8.87 -15.58 -8.72
N GLU A 152 -8.41 -15.40 -9.97
CA GLU A 152 -7.56 -16.38 -10.64
C GLU A 152 -6.29 -16.69 -9.82
N GLY A 153 -6.05 -17.98 -9.57
CA GLY A 153 -4.93 -18.47 -8.74
C GLY A 153 -5.26 -18.64 -7.26
N VAL A 154 -6.44 -18.20 -6.80
CA VAL A 154 -6.93 -18.44 -5.44
C VAL A 154 -8.05 -19.49 -5.50
N PRO A 155 -7.92 -20.65 -4.84
CA PRO A 155 -8.99 -21.64 -4.77
C PRO A 155 -10.28 -21.04 -4.20
N ALA A 156 -11.44 -21.44 -4.74
CA ALA A 156 -12.73 -20.94 -4.24
C ALA A 156 -13.00 -21.28 -2.76
N THR A 157 -12.33 -22.32 -2.25
CA THR A 157 -12.38 -22.77 -0.85
C THR A 157 -11.33 -22.13 0.04
N PHE A 158 -10.47 -21.25 -0.49
CA PHE A 158 -9.36 -20.65 0.25
C PHE A 158 -9.83 -19.80 1.43
N ILE A 159 -10.96 -19.11 1.27
CA ILE A 159 -11.59 -18.31 2.33
C ILE A 159 -12.83 -19.03 2.84
N ASP A 160 -12.95 -19.17 4.16
CA ASP A 160 -14.22 -19.51 4.77
C ASP A 160 -15.13 -18.28 4.78
N SER A 161 -15.99 -18.18 3.76
CA SER A 161 -16.87 -17.03 3.56
C SER A 161 -17.82 -16.74 4.74
N LYS A 162 -18.12 -17.75 5.59
CA LYS A 162 -19.03 -17.61 6.75
C LYS A 162 -18.36 -16.86 7.90
N ASN A 163 -17.08 -17.13 8.13
CA ASN A 163 -16.33 -16.57 9.26
C ASN A 163 -15.43 -15.39 8.86
N PHE A 164 -15.25 -15.16 7.56
CA PHE A 164 -14.36 -14.12 7.04
C PHE A 164 -14.91 -12.69 7.17
N LYS A 165 -14.15 -11.84 7.87
CA LYS A 165 -14.42 -10.41 8.08
C LYS A 165 -13.51 -9.53 7.22
N ALA A 166 -14.04 -8.43 6.72
CA ALA A 166 -13.30 -7.51 5.88
C ALA A 166 -13.75 -6.07 6.11
N ASP A 167 -12.82 -5.20 6.50
CA ASP A 167 -13.11 -3.82 6.87
C ASP A 167 -12.19 -2.83 6.16
N LEU A 168 -12.72 -1.66 5.84
CA LEU A 168 -11.95 -0.48 5.49
C LEU A 168 -12.30 0.64 6.47
N ILE A 169 -11.29 1.20 7.11
CA ILE A 169 -11.45 2.27 8.11
C ILE A 169 -10.71 3.49 7.62
N GLU A 170 -11.45 4.59 7.51
CA GLU A 170 -10.88 5.89 7.20
C GLU A 170 -10.15 6.41 8.44
N VAL A 171 -8.83 6.56 8.34
CA VAL A 171 -7.99 7.02 9.44
C VAL A 171 -6.73 7.71 8.93
N ASN A 172 -6.35 8.81 9.59
CA ASN A 172 -5.04 9.40 9.41
C ASN A 172 -4.02 8.74 10.33
N LEU A 173 -3.22 7.82 9.77
CA LEU A 173 -2.18 7.07 10.46
C LEU A 173 -1.01 7.91 11.01
N LEU A 174 -0.95 9.21 10.68
CA LEU A 174 0.07 10.13 11.18
C LEU A 174 -0.35 10.93 12.41
N LYS A 175 -1.64 10.87 12.78
CA LYS A 175 -2.19 11.48 13.99
C LYS A 175 -2.25 10.46 15.12
N THR A 176 -2.70 10.90 16.30
CA THR A 176 -3.02 10.01 17.41
C THR A 176 -3.97 8.90 16.95
N LEU A 177 -3.53 7.65 17.11
CA LEU A 177 -4.29 6.49 16.65
C LEU A 177 -5.52 6.26 17.55
N PRO A 178 -6.73 6.17 16.97
CA PRO A 178 -7.92 5.76 17.71
C PRO A 178 -7.74 4.38 18.38
N LYS A 179 -8.41 4.15 19.52
CA LYS A 179 -8.30 2.89 20.29
C LYS A 179 -8.62 1.65 19.45
N ASN A 180 -9.64 1.71 18.61
CA ASN A 180 -10.01 0.62 17.70
C ASN A 180 -8.92 0.35 16.64
N VAL A 181 -8.26 1.39 16.14
CA VAL A 181 -7.15 1.27 15.17
C VAL A 181 -5.92 0.63 15.81
N VAL A 182 -5.57 1.05 17.04
CA VAL A 182 -4.52 0.40 17.84
C VAL A 182 -4.82 -1.08 18.02
N LYS A 183 -6.07 -1.44 18.38
CA LYS A 183 -6.51 -2.83 18.53
C LYS A 183 -6.38 -3.63 17.22
N ILE A 184 -6.65 -3.03 16.07
CA ILE A 184 -6.49 -3.72 14.78
C ILE A 184 -5.02 -4.03 14.50
N ILE A 185 -4.15 -3.04 14.65
CA ILE A 185 -2.70 -3.20 14.42
C ILE A 185 -2.10 -4.22 15.39
N SER A 186 -2.48 -4.15 16.67
CA SER A 186 -1.97 -5.06 17.71
C SER A 186 -2.53 -6.47 17.64
N ASN A 187 -3.57 -6.72 16.86
CA ASN A 187 -4.10 -8.07 16.64
C ASN A 187 -3.69 -8.66 15.29
N ALA A 188 -3.09 -7.89 14.37
CA ALA A 188 -2.70 -8.35 13.06
C ALA A 188 -1.51 -9.34 13.11
N ASP A 189 -1.64 -10.46 12.41
CA ASP A 189 -0.55 -11.44 12.18
C ASP A 189 0.34 -11.02 11.01
N ILE A 190 -0.26 -10.33 10.03
CA ILE A 190 0.42 -9.82 8.85
C ILE A 190 0.10 -8.33 8.74
N VAL A 191 1.13 -7.49 8.71
CA VAL A 191 1.01 -6.05 8.47
C VAL A 191 1.67 -5.70 7.14
N CYS A 192 1.01 -4.90 6.32
CA CYS A 192 1.53 -4.51 5.01
C CYS A 192 1.57 -2.99 4.85
N MET A 193 2.66 -2.48 4.26
CA MET A 193 2.87 -1.08 3.92
C MET A 193 3.35 -1.00 2.46
N VAL A 194 2.43 -0.86 1.51
CA VAL A 194 2.74 -0.87 0.08
C VAL A 194 2.53 0.52 -0.51
N LYS A 195 3.59 1.14 -1.00
CA LYS A 195 3.61 2.51 -1.54
C LYS A 195 3.02 3.55 -0.58
N PHE A 196 3.10 3.26 0.73
CA PHE A 196 2.56 4.10 1.80
C PHE A 196 3.57 5.14 2.27
N VAL A 197 4.79 4.72 2.57
CA VAL A 197 5.78 5.56 3.26
C VAL A 197 6.26 6.69 2.35
N SER A 198 6.55 6.43 1.07
CA SER A 198 6.94 7.50 0.14
C SER A 198 5.86 8.57 -0.05
N ALA A 199 4.58 8.24 0.14
CA ALA A 199 3.50 9.22 0.08
C ALA A 199 3.42 10.12 1.32
N ILE A 200 3.98 9.70 2.45
CA ILE A 200 3.94 10.44 3.72
C ILE A 200 5.28 11.05 4.12
N MET A 201 6.43 10.56 3.63
CA MET A 201 7.76 10.93 4.15
C MET A 201 8.10 12.42 4.09
N GLY A 202 7.43 13.22 3.24
CA GLY A 202 7.57 14.68 3.23
C GLY A 202 6.98 15.39 4.44
N LYS A 203 6.18 14.71 5.27
CA LYS A 203 5.47 15.28 6.43
C LYS A 203 6.27 15.10 7.72
N LYS A 204 6.24 16.11 8.60
CA LYS A 204 7.01 16.12 9.86
C LYS A 204 6.56 15.02 10.82
N GLU A 205 5.28 14.66 10.76
CA GLU A 205 4.62 13.69 11.63
C GLU A 205 4.89 12.24 11.21
N SER A 206 5.50 12.01 10.05
CA SER A 206 5.63 10.68 9.46
C SER A 206 6.50 9.72 10.26
N LEU A 207 7.67 10.18 10.74
CA LEU A 207 8.54 9.33 11.54
C LEU A 207 7.94 8.99 12.92
N PRO A 208 7.40 9.96 13.69
CA PRO A 208 6.66 9.65 14.92
C PRO A 208 5.47 8.71 14.70
N GLY A 209 4.67 8.93 13.65
CA GLY A 209 3.52 8.08 13.33
C GLY A 209 3.93 6.65 12.99
N LEU A 210 4.95 6.48 12.13
CA LEU A 210 5.49 5.16 11.79
C LEU A 210 6.06 4.41 13.00
N LYS A 211 6.76 5.13 13.89
CA LYS A 211 7.24 4.55 15.15
C LYS A 211 6.06 4.09 16.01
N LYS A 212 5.03 4.92 16.17
CA LYS A 212 3.84 4.56 16.95
C LYS A 212 3.13 3.33 16.40
N ILE A 213 3.04 3.21 15.08
CA ILE A 213 2.52 2.00 14.42
C ILE A 213 3.39 0.78 14.77
N GLY A 214 4.70 0.87 14.59
CA GLY A 214 5.64 -0.23 14.85
C GLY A 214 5.65 -0.70 16.31
N GLU A 215 5.47 0.22 17.26
CA GLU A 215 5.31 -0.08 18.69
C GLU A 215 4.06 -0.94 18.98
N ASN A 216 2.98 -0.75 18.22
CA ASN A 216 1.74 -1.48 18.39
C ASN A 216 1.69 -2.82 17.65
N ILE A 217 2.68 -3.14 16.81
CA ILE A 217 2.75 -4.44 16.12
C ILE A 217 3.09 -5.54 17.13
N LYS A 218 2.25 -6.59 17.19
CA LYS A 218 2.41 -7.71 18.14
C LYS A 218 3.61 -8.59 17.83
N LEU A 219 4.09 -9.28 18.88
CA LEU A 219 5.14 -10.28 18.78
C LEU A 219 4.78 -11.41 17.80
N GLY A 220 5.74 -11.78 16.95
CA GLY A 220 5.58 -12.78 15.90
C GLY A 220 4.78 -12.30 14.69
N ALA A 221 4.30 -11.05 14.65
CA ALA A 221 3.70 -10.53 13.43
C ALA A 221 4.74 -10.38 12.32
N THR A 222 4.33 -10.69 11.10
CA THR A 222 5.12 -10.52 9.87
C THR A 222 4.78 -9.19 9.24
N VAL A 223 5.78 -8.41 8.85
CA VAL A 223 5.59 -7.10 8.24
C VAL A 223 6.20 -7.10 6.84
N LEU A 224 5.38 -6.81 5.82
CA LEU A 224 5.84 -6.59 4.45
C LEU A 224 5.83 -5.10 4.13
N PHE A 225 7.00 -4.58 3.76
CA PHE A 225 7.17 -3.23 3.28
C PHE A 225 7.63 -3.24 1.84
N ILE A 226 6.90 -2.52 0.99
CA ILE A 226 7.21 -2.32 -0.43
C ILE A 226 7.00 -0.85 -0.72
N ASP A 227 8.03 -0.14 -1.16
CA ASP A 227 7.88 1.27 -1.52
C ASP A 227 8.70 1.65 -2.74
N ASN A 228 8.58 2.89 -3.21
CA ASN A 228 9.44 3.46 -4.25
C ASN A 228 10.90 3.47 -3.80
N ILE A 229 11.82 3.27 -4.74
CA ILE A 229 13.25 3.39 -4.45
C ILE A 229 13.55 4.84 -4.10
N SER A 230 13.83 5.10 -2.83
CA SER A 230 14.21 6.42 -2.32
C SER A 230 15.15 6.26 -1.14
N ASN A 231 16.32 6.90 -1.22
CA ASN A 231 17.29 6.91 -0.13
C ASN A 231 16.75 7.62 1.13
N LYS A 232 15.77 8.51 0.97
CA LYS A 232 15.13 9.25 2.07
C LYS A 232 14.22 8.38 2.94
N VAL A 233 13.77 7.23 2.42
CA VAL A 233 12.83 6.35 3.12
C VAL A 233 13.57 5.30 3.96
N TYR A 234 14.57 4.65 3.35
CA TYR A 234 15.17 3.44 3.92
C TYR A 234 15.87 3.68 5.27
N GLY A 235 16.75 4.68 5.36
CA GLY A 235 17.54 4.93 6.57
C GLY A 235 16.69 5.18 7.82
N PRO A 236 15.75 6.16 7.79
CA PRO A 236 14.86 6.41 8.91
C PRO A 236 13.98 5.20 9.28
N LEU A 237 13.47 4.48 8.27
CA LEU A 237 12.63 3.31 8.49
C LEU A 237 13.40 2.14 9.13
N GLN A 238 14.65 1.93 8.74
CA GLN A 238 15.52 0.93 9.35
C GLN A 238 15.74 1.23 10.84
N ASN A 239 16.00 2.50 11.18
CA ASN A 239 16.13 2.93 12.58
C ASN A 239 14.84 2.69 13.37
N ILE A 240 13.68 3.09 12.83
CA ILE A 240 12.38 2.83 13.46
C ILE A 240 12.16 1.33 13.66
N SER A 241 12.49 0.50 12.66
CA SER A 241 12.30 -0.94 12.73
C SER A 241 13.10 -1.57 13.89
N GLN A 242 14.36 -1.15 14.07
CA GLN A 242 15.20 -1.59 15.19
C GLN A 242 14.64 -1.12 16.54
N GLN A 243 14.27 0.15 16.63
CA GLN A 243 13.63 0.71 17.84
C GLN A 243 12.31 0.03 18.16
N CYS A 244 11.65 -0.58 17.18
CA CYS A 244 10.39 -1.31 17.35
C CYS A 244 10.61 -2.82 17.49
N GLY A 245 11.83 -3.35 17.62
CA GLY A 245 12.05 -4.80 17.74
C GLY A 245 11.63 -5.62 16.52
N LEU A 246 11.68 -5.03 15.32
CA LEU A 246 11.45 -5.70 14.04
C LEU A 246 12.79 -6.20 13.49
N SER A 247 12.92 -7.52 13.33
CA SER A 247 14.10 -8.17 12.75
C SER A 247 13.87 -8.42 11.25
N SER A 248 14.84 -8.06 10.40
CA SER A 248 14.74 -8.29 8.96
C SER A 248 14.81 -9.79 8.67
N VAL A 249 13.86 -10.28 7.87
CA VAL A 249 13.83 -11.65 7.33
C VAL A 249 14.00 -11.66 5.81
N LEU A 250 13.78 -10.52 5.16
CA LEU A 250 13.98 -10.33 3.73
C LEU A 250 14.48 -8.91 3.47
N GLY A 251 15.55 -8.78 2.71
CA GLY A 251 16.03 -7.48 2.24
C GLY A 251 16.89 -6.68 3.23
N PRO A 252 17.23 -5.41 2.88
CA PRO A 252 16.61 -4.63 1.80
C PRO A 252 16.92 -5.19 0.41
N GLN A 253 15.89 -5.37 -0.40
CA GLN A 253 16.02 -5.61 -1.83
C GLN A 253 15.61 -4.36 -2.59
N ARG A 254 16.35 -4.00 -3.64
CA ARG A 254 16.01 -2.90 -4.54
C ARG A 254 16.00 -3.44 -5.95
N GLY A 255 14.98 -3.10 -6.73
CA GLY A 255 14.92 -3.57 -8.10
C GLY A 255 13.70 -3.10 -8.86
N ILE A 256 13.63 -3.56 -10.11
CA ILE A 256 12.50 -3.33 -10.99
C ILE A 256 11.67 -4.61 -11.00
N TYR A 257 10.45 -4.53 -10.49
CA TYR A 257 9.47 -5.58 -10.73
C TYR A 257 8.83 -5.35 -12.10
N LYS A 258 8.80 -6.39 -12.94
CA LYS A 258 8.11 -6.39 -14.23
C LYS A 258 7.01 -7.44 -14.21
N ARG A 259 5.79 -7.05 -14.56
CA ARG A 259 4.71 -8.01 -14.82
C ARG A 259 4.95 -8.65 -16.19
N SER A 260 4.73 -9.96 -16.30
CA SER A 260 4.68 -10.62 -17.61
C SER A 260 3.62 -9.93 -18.48
N ARG A 261 3.99 -9.55 -19.71
CA ARG A 261 3.05 -8.97 -20.66
C ARG A 261 2.14 -10.09 -21.16
N ALA A 262 0.83 -9.94 -20.98
CA ALA A 262 -0.10 -10.67 -21.81
C ALA A 262 0.02 -10.16 -23.26
N LYS A 263 -0.39 -10.98 -24.24
CA LYS A 263 -0.46 -10.58 -25.66
C LYS A 263 -1.11 -9.19 -25.76
N ALA A 264 -0.42 -8.26 -26.45
CA ALA A 264 -0.78 -6.87 -26.72
C ALA A 264 -1.91 -6.30 -25.84
N GLU A 265 -1.57 -5.86 -24.62
CA GLU A 265 -2.48 -5.07 -23.82
C GLU A 265 -2.79 -3.77 -24.57
N LYS A 266 -4.06 -3.62 -24.98
CA LYS A 266 -4.52 -2.43 -25.69
C LYS A 266 -4.50 -1.24 -24.75
N ASP A 267 -4.13 -0.09 -25.29
CA ASP A 267 -4.45 1.18 -24.67
C ASP A 267 -5.96 1.37 -24.71
N VAL A 268 -6.61 1.34 -23.53
CA VAL A 268 -8.07 1.51 -23.42
C VAL A 268 -8.44 2.96 -23.07
N TYR A 269 -7.64 3.63 -22.25
CA TYR A 269 -7.99 4.94 -21.68
C TYR A 269 -6.97 6.04 -22.01
N GLY A 270 -6.30 5.94 -23.15
CA GLY A 270 -5.23 6.86 -23.56
C GLY A 270 -3.91 6.65 -22.82
N CYS A 271 -3.77 5.54 -22.09
CA CYS A 271 -2.49 5.05 -21.63
C CYS A 271 -2.54 3.52 -21.43
N SER A 272 -1.37 2.87 -21.44
CA SER A 272 -1.26 1.46 -21.02
C SER A 272 -1.23 1.32 -19.48
N PRO A 273 -1.75 0.20 -18.92
CA PRO A 273 -1.52 -0.18 -17.54
C PRO A 273 -0.02 -0.19 -17.20
N SER A 274 0.33 0.07 -15.95
CA SER A 274 1.72 -0.04 -15.52
C SER A 274 2.16 -1.51 -15.58
N HIS A 275 3.29 -1.75 -16.26
CA HIS A 275 3.87 -3.08 -16.44
C HIS A 275 5.20 -3.24 -15.69
N SER A 276 5.73 -2.17 -15.12
CA SER A 276 6.92 -2.19 -14.30
C SER A 276 6.85 -1.16 -13.18
N THR A 277 7.52 -1.44 -12.08
CA THR A 277 7.67 -0.50 -10.97
C THR A 277 9.02 -0.70 -10.30
N GLN A 278 9.66 0.40 -9.94
CA GLN A 278 10.86 0.38 -9.12
C GLN A 278 10.43 0.26 -7.65
N VAL A 279 10.98 -0.72 -6.95
CA VAL A 279 10.62 -1.00 -5.57
C VAL A 279 11.83 -1.21 -4.67
N SER A 280 11.72 -0.73 -3.44
CA SER A 280 12.50 -1.14 -2.28
C SER A 280 11.62 -2.04 -1.43
N VAL A 281 12.12 -3.21 -1.06
CA VAL A 281 11.35 -4.25 -0.37
C VAL A 281 12.10 -4.70 0.88
N ILE A 282 11.36 -4.80 1.98
CA ILE A 282 11.85 -5.35 3.25
C ILE A 282 10.75 -6.21 3.85
N GLY A 283 11.11 -7.39 4.32
CA GLY A 283 10.29 -8.23 5.18
C GLY A 283 10.85 -8.22 6.58
N TRP A 284 10.00 -8.01 7.58
CA TRP A 284 10.36 -8.14 8.99
C TRP A 284 9.50 -9.15 9.72
N ILE A 285 10.00 -9.63 10.84
CA ILE A 285 9.23 -10.30 11.88
C ILE A 285 9.46 -9.57 13.20
N LYS A 286 8.40 -9.36 13.99
CA LYS A 286 8.52 -8.79 15.34
C LYS A 286 9.06 -9.87 16.29
N THR A 287 10.27 -9.67 16.82
CA THR A 287 10.96 -10.67 17.66
C THR A 287 11.10 -10.24 19.12
N VAL A 288 11.00 -8.95 19.39
CA VAL A 288 11.14 -8.39 20.74
C VAL A 288 9.87 -7.65 21.11
N SER A 289 9.27 -8.04 22.24
CA SER A 289 8.31 -7.18 22.92
C SER A 289 9.11 -6.12 23.66
N LEU A 290 9.05 -4.88 23.19
CA LEU A 290 9.49 -3.78 24.01
C LEU A 290 8.48 -3.72 25.14
N ALA A 291 8.90 -4.09 26.36
CA ALA A 291 8.11 -3.81 27.54
C ALA A 291 7.71 -2.34 27.41
N ALA A 292 6.40 -2.07 27.39
CA ALA A 292 5.94 -0.70 27.39
C ALA A 292 6.68 -0.03 28.54
N SER A 293 7.54 0.95 28.24
CA SER A 293 8.05 1.83 29.29
C SER A 293 6.81 2.24 30.06
N PRO A 294 6.73 1.94 31.37
CA PRO A 294 5.48 2.05 32.13
C PRO A 294 4.90 3.41 31.79
N VAL A 295 3.78 3.41 31.06
CA VAL A 295 3.15 4.65 30.66
C VAL A 295 2.76 5.26 31.98
N THR A 296 3.48 6.30 32.41
CA THR A 296 3.02 7.21 33.44
C THR A 296 1.75 7.79 32.87
N ILE A 297 0.63 7.15 33.22
CA ILE A 297 -0.69 7.74 33.06
C ILE A 297 -0.61 8.94 33.97
N ASP A 298 -0.30 10.10 33.40
CA ASP A 298 -0.43 11.37 34.08
C ASP A 298 -1.83 11.36 34.68
N LYS A 299 -1.90 11.44 36.01
CA LYS A 299 -3.16 11.50 36.75
C LYS A 299 -3.92 12.71 36.23
N VAL A 300 -4.86 12.45 35.31
CA VAL A 300 -5.81 13.45 34.84
C VAL A 300 -6.56 13.95 36.08
N PRO A 301 -6.67 15.28 36.28
CA PRO A 301 -7.42 15.83 37.39
C PRO A 301 -8.86 15.34 37.30
N THR A 302 -9.30 14.63 38.34
CA THR A 302 -10.66 14.12 38.46
C THR A 302 -11.58 15.33 38.58
N SER A 303 -12.29 15.67 37.50
CA SER A 303 -13.38 16.64 37.54
C SER A 303 -14.58 16.10 36.77
N SER A 304 -15.68 16.01 37.51
CA SER A 304 -17.10 15.89 37.13
C SER A 304 -17.51 14.76 36.19
N SER A 305 -18.31 13.86 36.79
CA SER A 305 -19.33 13.01 36.19
C SER A 305 -20.07 13.65 35.01
N VAL A 306 -20.01 12.99 33.86
CA VAL A 306 -21.00 13.10 32.79
C VAL A 306 -21.39 11.67 32.42
N ASP A 307 -22.69 11.42 32.47
CA ASP A 307 -23.32 10.13 32.24
C ASP A 307 -22.94 9.54 30.87
N ASP A 308 -22.43 8.30 30.90
CA ASP A 308 -22.18 7.47 29.73
C ASP A 308 -23.52 6.99 29.16
N ASN A 309 -23.96 7.60 28.06
CA ASN A 309 -24.95 7.00 27.17
C ASN A 309 -24.22 6.11 26.16
N ASP A 310 -24.43 4.79 26.32
CA ASP A 310 -24.06 3.75 25.37
C ASP A 310 -24.85 3.91 24.06
N ASP A 311 -24.28 4.64 23.10
CA ASP A 311 -24.77 4.66 21.73
C ASP A 311 -24.22 3.46 20.95
N ASN A 312 -25.08 2.44 20.91
CA ASN A 312 -25.16 1.33 19.98
C ASN A 312 -24.82 1.76 18.53
N TRP A 313 -23.61 1.44 18.07
CA TRP A 313 -23.28 1.49 16.65
C TRP A 313 -23.90 0.29 15.95
N ASP A 314 -25.18 0.43 15.58
CA ASP A 314 -25.84 -0.44 14.62
C ASP A 314 -25.08 -0.35 13.30
N THR A 315 -24.31 -1.41 13.05
CA THR A 315 -23.79 -1.71 11.72
C THR A 315 -25.00 -2.12 10.90
N GLU A 316 -25.47 -1.22 10.03
CA GLU A 316 -26.43 -1.56 8.98
C GLU A 316 -25.90 -2.78 8.23
N SER A 317 -26.50 -3.93 8.54
CA SER A 317 -26.36 -5.16 7.79
C SER A 317 -27.11 -4.95 6.49
N ASP A 318 -26.42 -4.38 5.50
CA ASP A 318 -26.83 -4.44 4.10
C ASP A 318 -26.83 -5.92 3.67
N SER A 319 -27.90 -6.63 4.00
CA SER A 319 -28.24 -7.91 3.40
C SER A 319 -28.72 -7.65 1.97
N ASP A 320 -27.77 -7.35 1.08
CA ASP A 320 -28.00 -7.34 -0.36
C ASP A 320 -28.12 -8.79 -0.84
N ASP A 321 -29.34 -9.30 -0.72
CA ASP A 321 -29.81 -10.54 -1.31
C ASP A 321 -29.86 -10.34 -2.84
N PHE A 322 -28.72 -10.50 -3.52
CA PHE A 322 -28.62 -10.54 -4.98
C PHE A 322 -29.36 -11.79 -5.49
N ARG A 323 -30.69 -11.69 -5.62
CA ARG A 323 -31.49 -12.69 -6.32
C ARG A 323 -31.33 -12.52 -7.83
N ASP A 324 -30.58 -13.45 -8.42
CA ASP A 324 -30.72 -13.82 -9.82
C ASP A 324 -32.15 -14.33 -10.05
N LYS A 325 -32.95 -13.60 -10.85
CA LYS A 325 -34.13 -14.15 -11.51
C LYS A 325 -34.21 -13.66 -12.95
N CYS A 326 -33.71 -14.52 -13.83
CA CYS A 326 -34.18 -14.63 -15.20
C CYS A 326 -35.39 -15.57 -15.21
N SER A 327 -36.60 -15.06 -15.43
CA SER A 327 -37.74 -15.82 -15.95
C SER A 327 -38.90 -14.87 -16.27
N SER A 328 -39.46 -15.08 -17.45
CA SER A 328 -40.50 -14.32 -18.12
C SER A 328 -41.89 -14.36 -17.46
N ALA A 329 -42.65 -13.32 -17.78
CA ALA A 329 -44.12 -13.21 -17.78
C ALA A 329 -44.86 -13.29 -16.44
N VAL A 330 -45.49 -12.18 -16.03
CA VAL A 330 -46.96 -12.01 -15.91
C VAL A 330 -47.25 -10.55 -15.48
N LEU A 331 -48.05 -9.86 -16.29
CA LEU A 331 -48.66 -8.56 -16.04
C LEU A 331 -49.84 -8.68 -15.06
N LYS A 332 -49.89 -7.86 -13.99
CA LYS A 332 -51.02 -6.94 -13.70
C LYS A 332 -50.86 -6.16 -12.38
N LYS A 333 -51.00 -4.84 -12.52
CA LYS A 333 -51.67 -3.83 -11.67
C LYS A 333 -51.52 -3.89 -10.13
N ILE A 334 -51.02 -2.79 -9.56
CA ILE A 334 -51.49 -2.01 -8.38
C ILE A 334 -50.61 -0.74 -8.35
N SER A 335 -51.08 0.38 -8.92
CA SER A 335 -51.66 1.56 -8.23
C SER A 335 -50.83 2.12 -7.06
N GLU A 336 -50.10 3.20 -7.39
CA GLU A 336 -49.94 4.45 -6.64
C GLU A 336 -49.91 4.39 -5.10
N SER A 337 -48.71 4.53 -4.54
CA SER A 337 -48.53 5.31 -3.31
C SER A 337 -47.31 6.24 -3.45
N LYS A 338 -47.60 7.53 -3.48
CA LYS A 338 -46.62 8.62 -3.37
C LYS A 338 -46.34 8.79 -1.88
N ASN A 339 -45.10 8.49 -1.46
CA ASN A 339 -44.39 9.14 -0.36
C ASN A 339 -43.02 8.47 -0.18
N LYS A 340 -42.02 8.95 -0.93
CA LYS A 340 -40.61 8.63 -0.65
C LYS A 340 -40.04 9.69 0.27
N PRO A 341 -39.50 9.33 1.45
CA PRO A 341 -38.75 10.27 2.27
C PRO A 341 -37.45 10.62 1.52
N LYS A 342 -37.11 11.92 1.51
CA LYS A 342 -35.83 12.40 1.00
C LYS A 342 -34.71 11.76 1.83
N LEU A 343 -33.99 10.81 1.23
CA LEU A 343 -32.71 10.34 1.75
C LEU A 343 -31.80 11.56 1.95
N SER A 344 -31.48 11.88 3.21
CA SER A 344 -30.44 12.85 3.50
C SER A 344 -29.11 12.21 3.13
N ILE A 345 -28.54 12.68 2.02
CA ILE A 345 -27.17 12.37 1.63
C ILE A 345 -26.29 12.86 2.79
N CYS A 346 -25.76 11.93 3.57
CA CYS A 346 -24.78 12.20 4.60
C CYS A 346 -23.53 12.72 3.89
N LYS A 347 -23.39 14.06 3.81
CA LYS A 347 -22.16 14.71 3.36
C LYS A 347 -21.13 14.48 4.45
N SER A 348 -20.43 13.35 4.39
CA SER A 348 -19.13 13.24 5.05
C SER A 348 -18.22 14.25 4.35
N THR A 349 -18.16 15.46 4.89
CA THR A 349 -17.05 16.37 4.63
C THR A 349 -15.80 15.65 5.11
N CYS A 350 -15.12 14.97 4.19
CA CYS A 350 -13.71 14.67 4.34
C CYS A 350 -13.09 16.02 4.72
N ASP A 351 -12.54 16.11 5.93
CA ASP A 351 -11.79 17.28 6.36
C ASP A 351 -10.79 17.55 5.26
N LYS A 352 -11.12 18.55 4.43
CA LYS A 352 -10.17 19.16 3.53
C LYS A 352 -9.07 19.59 4.47
N PHE A 353 -7.96 18.85 4.48
CA PHE A 353 -6.70 19.39 4.96
C PHE A 353 -6.65 20.80 4.40
N THR A 354 -6.67 21.78 5.30
CA THR A 354 -6.79 23.21 4.97
C THR A 354 -5.94 23.47 3.76
N GLN A 355 -6.63 23.74 2.65
CA GLN A 355 -6.02 24.09 1.39
C GLN A 355 -5.34 25.42 1.64
N THR A 356 -4.02 25.44 1.85
CA THR A 356 -3.27 26.63 1.49
C THR A 356 -3.38 26.68 -0.02
N GLU A 357 -4.26 27.55 -0.52
CA GLU A 357 -4.34 27.90 -1.93
C GLU A 357 -2.93 28.30 -2.39
N SER A 358 -2.23 27.38 -3.05
CA SER A 358 -1.07 27.75 -3.83
C SER A 358 -1.59 28.48 -5.06
N LYS A 359 -1.60 29.81 -4.98
CA LYS A 359 -1.76 30.71 -6.12
C LYS A 359 -0.57 30.49 -7.05
N TYR A 360 -0.63 29.45 -7.88
CA TYR A 360 0.23 29.36 -9.05
C TYR A 360 -0.29 30.34 -10.09
N LEU A 361 0.30 31.54 -10.07
CA LEU A 361 0.33 32.44 -11.21
C LEU A 361 0.96 31.69 -12.39
N SER A 362 0.15 31.48 -13.42
CA SER A 362 0.61 31.14 -14.75
C SER A 362 1.45 32.30 -15.29
N ASN A 363 2.77 32.16 -15.25
CA ASN A 363 3.66 32.96 -16.08
C ASN A 363 4.63 32.07 -16.85
N SER A 364 4.50 32.19 -18.16
CA SER A 364 5.31 31.60 -19.20
C SER A 364 6.77 32.09 -19.13
N SER A 365 7.67 31.24 -18.62
CA SER A 365 9.12 31.41 -18.79
C SER A 365 9.85 30.06 -18.62
N LYS A 366 9.44 29.03 -19.37
CA LYS A 366 9.99 27.66 -19.27
C LYS A 366 11.29 27.41 -20.05
N LYS A 367 11.93 28.41 -20.67
CA LYS A 367 13.10 28.14 -21.53
C LYS A 367 14.48 28.31 -20.86
N LYS A 368 14.60 29.00 -19.72
CA LYS A 368 15.92 29.32 -19.12
C LYS A 368 16.36 28.46 -17.92
N ARG A 369 15.48 27.61 -17.37
CA ARG A 369 15.78 26.81 -16.16
C ARG A 369 16.30 25.40 -16.43
N LYS A 370 16.14 24.90 -17.66
CA LYS A 370 16.52 23.52 -18.01
C LYS A 370 18.04 23.37 -18.22
N GLU A 371 18.69 24.38 -18.82
CA GLU A 371 20.14 24.38 -19.06
C GLU A 371 20.97 24.37 -17.76
N THR A 372 20.51 25.04 -16.70
CA THR A 372 21.28 25.11 -15.44
C THR A 372 21.28 23.81 -14.62
N CYS A 373 20.34 22.89 -14.86
CA CYS A 373 20.32 21.59 -14.17
C CYS A 373 21.23 20.58 -14.87
N GLU A 374 21.19 20.56 -16.21
CA GLU A 374 21.99 19.65 -17.02
C GLU A 374 23.50 19.90 -16.86
N ILE A 375 23.92 21.16 -16.67
CA ILE A 375 25.33 21.51 -16.42
C ILE A 375 25.81 21.00 -15.05
N LYS A 376 24.97 21.03 -14.01
CA LYS A 376 25.36 20.55 -12.67
C LYS A 376 25.50 19.04 -12.62
N ASP A 377 24.63 18.32 -13.33
CA ASP A 377 24.68 16.87 -13.41
C ASP A 377 25.91 16.41 -14.23
N LEU A 378 26.29 17.15 -15.28
CA LEU A 378 27.52 16.92 -16.05
C LEU A 378 28.79 17.16 -15.21
N GLN A 379 28.80 18.21 -14.38
CA GLN A 379 29.92 18.48 -13.48
C GLN A 379 30.10 17.36 -12.46
N ALA A 380 29.01 16.91 -11.82
CA ALA A 380 29.06 15.80 -10.86
C ALA A 380 29.52 14.48 -11.51
N LEU A 381 29.15 14.25 -12.77
CA LEU A 381 29.63 13.10 -13.53
C LEU A 381 31.14 13.19 -13.82
N MET A 382 31.63 14.37 -14.22
CA MET A 382 33.06 14.61 -14.44
C MET A 382 33.89 14.41 -13.17
N ASP A 383 33.40 14.90 -12.03
CA ASP A 383 34.08 14.74 -10.74
C ASP A 383 34.18 13.24 -10.37
N ALA A 384 33.11 12.47 -10.56
CA ALA A 384 33.10 11.03 -10.30
C ALA A 384 34.04 10.24 -11.24
N VAL A 385 34.17 10.65 -12.50
CA VAL A 385 35.13 10.03 -13.44
C VAL A 385 36.57 10.32 -13.01
N ASN A 386 36.87 11.54 -12.57
CA ASN A 386 38.19 11.90 -12.08
C ASN A 386 38.58 11.12 -10.83
N ASP A 387 37.65 10.94 -9.88
CA ASP A 387 37.87 10.10 -8.70
C ASP A 387 38.20 8.65 -9.08
N LEU A 388 37.53 8.10 -10.10
CA LEU A 388 37.78 6.75 -10.58
C LEU A 388 39.16 6.62 -11.23
N VAL A 389 39.58 7.60 -12.03
CA VAL A 389 40.91 7.64 -12.65
C VAL A 389 42.00 7.67 -11.57
N ASN A 390 41.84 8.51 -10.55
CA ASN A 390 42.78 8.59 -9.42
C ASN A 390 42.93 7.25 -8.68
N ILE A 391 41.82 6.53 -8.47
CA ILE A 391 41.85 5.19 -7.86
C ILE A 391 42.64 4.21 -8.73
N VAL A 392 42.41 4.21 -10.05
CA VAL A 392 43.11 3.32 -10.98
C VAL A 392 44.61 3.59 -11.02
N GLU A 393 45.03 4.86 -10.97
CA GLU A 393 46.45 5.23 -10.89
C GLU A 393 47.10 4.75 -9.59
N HIS A 394 46.39 4.89 -8.46
CA HIS A 394 46.86 4.38 -7.17
C HIS A 394 47.07 2.86 -7.16
N PHE A 395 46.20 2.12 -7.85
CA PHE A 395 46.34 0.66 -8.00
C PHE A 395 47.54 0.27 -8.89
N LYS A 396 47.81 1.03 -9.96
CA LYS A 396 48.98 0.80 -10.82
C LYS A 396 50.29 1.02 -10.07
N LEU A 397 50.35 2.06 -9.23
CA LEU A 397 51.54 2.35 -8.42
C LEU A 397 51.82 1.23 -7.41
N ARG A 398 50.80 0.67 -6.75
CA ARG A 398 51.00 -0.45 -5.81
C ARG A 398 51.52 -1.72 -6.48
N LYS A 399 51.08 -2.03 -7.71
CA LYS A 399 51.59 -3.19 -8.46
C LYS A 399 53.09 -3.11 -8.78
N ASN A 400 53.64 -1.91 -8.91
CA ASN A 400 55.06 -1.74 -9.21
C ASN A 400 55.97 -1.86 -7.97
N VAL A 401 55.42 -1.75 -6.75
CA VAL A 401 56.20 -1.85 -5.50
C VAL A 401 56.37 -3.29 -5.04
N ASP A 402 55.44 -4.20 -5.35
CA ASP A 402 55.49 -5.60 -4.89
C ASP A 402 56.37 -6.55 -5.73
N CYS A 403 56.93 -6.09 -6.86
CA CYS A 403 57.75 -6.95 -7.73
C CYS A 403 59.26 -6.86 -7.49
N SER A 404 59.75 -6.01 -6.57
CA SER A 404 61.19 -5.77 -6.38
C SER A 404 61.83 -6.48 -5.18
N SER A 405 61.10 -7.30 -4.42
CA SER A 405 61.58 -7.89 -3.15
C SER A 405 61.76 -9.41 -3.16
N LYS A 406 62.32 -10.00 -4.22
CA LYS A 406 62.79 -11.40 -4.18
C LYS A 406 64.08 -11.63 -4.97
N HIS A 407 65.21 -11.21 -4.39
CA HIS A 407 66.49 -11.88 -4.60
C HIS A 407 67.44 -11.58 -3.44
N TYR A 408 67.48 -12.46 -2.45
CA TYR A 408 68.71 -12.74 -1.71
C TYR A 408 68.91 -14.25 -1.71
N CYS A 409 69.87 -14.68 -2.52
CA CYS A 409 70.41 -16.03 -2.55
C CYS A 409 71.17 -16.31 -1.25
N HIS A 410 70.89 -17.45 -0.62
CA HIS A 410 71.86 -18.12 0.23
C HIS A 410 72.72 -19.03 -0.66
N SER A 411 74.03 -18.75 -0.70
CA SER A 411 75.05 -19.70 -1.15
C SER A 411 75.90 -20.10 0.05
N HIS A 412 76.17 -21.41 0.10
CA HIS A 412 77.09 -22.11 1.00
C HIS A 412 78.53 -21.62 0.90
#